data_AF-A0A8T3LP00-F1
#
_entry.id   AF-A0A8T3LP00-F1
#
_cell.length_a   1.000
_cell.length_b   1.000
_cell.length_c   1.000
_cell.angle_alpha   90.00
_cell.angle_beta   90.00
_cell.angle_gamma   90.00
#
_symmetry.space_group_name_H-M   'P 1'
#
loop_
_entity.id
_entity.type
_entity.pdbx_description
1 polymer ?
#
loop_
_entity_poly.entity_id
_entity_poly.type
_entity_poly.pdbx_seq_one_letter_code
_entity_poly.pdbx_strand_id
1 'polypeptide(L)'
;YKMHGYDLTTQPLQFAMNNQHMNGGIEVDIWGQTSLPGCFAVGEVAGTHGVTRPGGAALNAGQVFAVRLARFIGCTQKRNIDGDIAQLVAPT
;
A
#
# COMPACT_ATOMS: atom_id res chain seq x y z
N TYR A 1 -26.16 19.69 -5.06
CA TYR A 1 -25.10 20.50 -5.70
C TYR A 1 -25.50 21.98 -5.90
N LYS A 2 -26.59 22.46 -5.26
CA LYS A 2 -27.09 23.85 -5.42
C LYS A 2 -26.07 24.91 -5.03
N MET A 3 -25.25 24.66 -4.01
CA MET A 3 -24.14 25.55 -3.60
C MET A 3 -23.08 25.76 -4.69
N HIS A 4 -23.02 24.88 -5.69
CA HIS A 4 -22.13 24.98 -6.84
C HIS A 4 -22.89 25.40 -8.12
N GLY A 5 -24.12 25.93 -7.99
CA GLY A 5 -24.90 26.44 -9.10
C GLY A 5 -25.67 25.40 -9.93
N TYR A 6 -25.73 24.12 -9.52
CA TYR A 6 -26.54 23.12 -10.23
C TYR A 6 -27.68 22.57 -9.37
N ASP A 7 -28.88 22.60 -9.93
CA ASP A 7 -30.02 21.88 -9.40
C ASP A 7 -30.10 20.46 -9.97
N LEU A 8 -29.79 19.46 -9.13
CA LEU A 8 -29.79 18.06 -9.53
C LEU A 8 -31.21 17.50 -9.68
N THR A 9 -32.25 18.20 -9.21
CA THR A 9 -33.64 17.76 -9.39
C THR A 9 -34.17 18.10 -10.79
N THR A 10 -33.50 18.98 -11.53
CA THR A 10 -33.93 19.44 -12.85
C THR A 10 -33.09 18.86 -13.98
N GLN A 11 -31.80 18.58 -13.74
CA GLN A 11 -30.91 17.99 -14.71
C GLN A 11 -29.84 17.09 -14.06
N PRO A 12 -29.45 15.97 -14.70
CA PRO A 12 -28.35 15.13 -14.21
C PRO A 12 -27.00 15.85 -14.22
N LEU A 13 -26.09 15.42 -13.34
CA LEU A 13 -24.71 15.91 -13.32
C LEU A 13 -23.87 15.16 -14.37
N GLN A 14 -23.10 15.89 -15.17
CA GLN A 14 -22.13 15.27 -16.07
C GLN A 14 -20.98 14.63 -15.28
N PHE A 15 -20.55 13.45 -15.71
CA PHE A 15 -19.39 12.76 -15.13
C PHE A 15 -18.53 12.15 -16.25
N ALA A 16 -17.28 11.87 -15.91
CA ALA A 16 -16.32 11.20 -16.77
C ALA A 16 -15.64 10.07 -15.99
N MET A 17 -14.96 9.18 -16.71
CA MET A 17 -14.19 8.11 -16.10
C MET A 17 -12.91 8.66 -15.45
N ASN A 18 -12.55 8.10 -14.30
CA ASN A 18 -11.28 8.39 -13.63
C ASN A 18 -10.62 7.09 -13.16
N ASN A 19 -9.30 7.08 -13.11
CA ASN A 19 -8.53 5.99 -12.49
C ASN A 19 -8.64 6.16 -10.98
N GLN A 20 -9.29 5.20 -10.32
CA GLN A 20 -9.61 5.31 -8.90
C GLN A 20 -8.51 4.73 -7.99
N HIS A 21 -7.80 3.69 -8.45
CA HIS A 21 -6.86 2.94 -7.62
C HIS A 21 -5.84 2.14 -8.42
N MET A 22 -4.64 1.97 -7.86
CA MET A 22 -3.60 1.09 -8.37
C MET A 22 -3.59 -0.25 -7.62
N ASN A 23 -3.93 -1.34 -8.30
CA ASN A 23 -3.93 -2.68 -7.68
C ASN A 23 -2.53 -3.31 -7.61
N GLY A 24 -1.66 -2.93 -8.55
CA GLY A 24 -0.26 -3.34 -8.57
C GLY A 24 0.59 -2.48 -7.64
N GLY A 25 1.90 -2.51 -7.83
CA GLY A 25 2.86 -1.80 -6.99
C GLY A 25 4.14 -2.60 -6.81
N ILE A 26 4.84 -2.32 -5.73
CA ILE A 26 6.02 -3.08 -5.31
C ILE A 26 5.57 -4.49 -4.92
N GLU A 27 6.26 -5.50 -5.46
CA GLU A 27 6.07 -6.89 -5.06
C GLU A 27 6.49 -7.07 -3.60
N VAL A 28 5.63 -7.71 -2.82
CA VAL A 28 5.85 -7.98 -1.40
C VAL A 28 5.42 -9.40 -1.05
N ASP A 29 6.06 -9.95 -0.03
CA ASP A 29 5.60 -11.19 0.60
C ASP A 29 4.35 -10.98 1.49
N ILE A 30 3.93 -12.04 2.18
CA ILE A 30 2.76 -12.03 3.07
C ILE A 30 2.92 -11.15 4.34
N TRP A 31 4.12 -10.59 4.55
CA TRP A 31 4.47 -9.68 5.64
C TRP A 31 4.70 -8.23 5.17
N GLY A 32 4.69 -7.99 3.85
CA GLY A 32 4.95 -6.66 3.29
C GLY A 32 6.43 -6.39 3.01
N GLN A 33 7.29 -7.41 3.11
CA GLN A 33 8.72 -7.27 2.81
C GLN A 33 8.96 -7.33 1.31
N THR A 34 9.79 -6.41 0.82
CA THR A 34 10.20 -6.37 -0.58
C THR A 34 11.36 -7.34 -0.84
N SER A 35 11.79 -7.46 -2.08
CA SER A 35 13.02 -8.20 -2.43
C SER A 35 14.30 -7.58 -1.85
N LEU A 36 14.28 -6.29 -1.46
CA LEU A 36 15.37 -5.63 -0.77
C LEU A 36 15.27 -5.88 0.75
N PRO A 37 16.25 -6.55 1.39
CA PRO A 37 16.19 -6.85 2.82
C PRO A 37 16.08 -5.58 3.67
N GLY A 38 15.20 -5.61 4.66
CA GLY A 38 14.93 -4.47 5.53
C GLY A 38 14.07 -3.36 4.89
N CYS A 39 13.69 -3.50 3.62
CA CYS A 39 12.77 -2.60 2.94
C CYS A 39 11.38 -3.22 2.81
N PHE A 40 10.35 -2.43 3.07
CA PHE A 40 8.97 -2.87 3.15
C PHE A 40 8.04 -1.91 2.39
N ALA A 41 6.93 -2.42 1.89
CA ALA A 41 5.89 -1.64 1.21
C ALA A 41 4.51 -1.99 1.75
N VAL A 42 3.65 -0.98 1.90
CA VAL A 42 2.29 -1.12 2.46
C VAL A 42 1.32 -0.12 1.85
N GLY A 43 0.04 -0.50 1.77
CA GLY A 43 -1.01 0.34 1.21
C GLY A 43 -1.06 0.24 -0.31
N GLU A 44 -1.49 1.31 -0.98
CA GLU A 44 -1.69 1.32 -2.44
C GLU A 44 -0.39 1.14 -3.24
N VAL A 45 0.77 1.42 -2.63
CA VAL A 45 2.08 1.17 -3.27
C VAL A 45 2.46 -0.32 -3.29
N ALA A 46 1.77 -1.19 -2.55
CA ALA A 46 2.06 -2.61 -2.47
C ALA A 46 1.15 -3.44 -3.40
N GLY A 47 1.76 -4.27 -4.24
CA GLY A 47 1.07 -5.09 -5.25
C GLY A 47 0.32 -6.29 -4.67
N THR A 48 -0.72 -6.02 -3.87
CA THR A 48 -1.41 -7.02 -3.03
C THR A 48 -2.79 -7.44 -3.54
N HIS A 49 -3.31 -6.78 -4.58
CA HIS A 49 -4.72 -6.92 -4.98
C HIS A 49 -4.92 -7.71 -6.28
N GLY A 50 -3.85 -8.16 -6.94
CA GLY A 50 -3.93 -8.91 -8.20
C GLY A 50 -4.63 -8.12 -9.32
N VAL A 51 -5.36 -8.83 -10.18
CA VAL A 51 -6.03 -8.24 -11.36
C VAL A 51 -7.23 -7.37 -10.94
N THR A 52 -8.08 -7.87 -10.05
CA THR A 52 -9.29 -7.16 -9.59
C THR A 52 -9.27 -7.01 -8.08
N ARG A 53 -9.63 -5.80 -7.62
CA ARG A 53 -9.72 -5.47 -6.20
C ARG A 53 -11.18 -5.51 -5.74
N PRO A 54 -11.56 -6.38 -4.79
CA PRO A 54 -12.87 -6.34 -4.16
C PRO A 54 -13.13 -4.98 -3.46
N GLY A 55 -14.36 -4.50 -3.50
CA GLY A 55 -14.75 -3.25 -2.82
C GLY A 55 -14.36 -3.27 -1.34
N GLY A 56 -13.79 -2.16 -0.85
CA GLY A 56 -13.35 -2.02 0.55
C GLY A 56 -12.02 -2.72 0.89
N ALA A 57 -11.43 -3.52 -0.01
CA ALA A 57 -10.21 -4.28 0.30
C ALA A 57 -8.96 -3.40 0.52
N ALA A 58 -8.83 -2.26 -0.17
CA ALA A 58 -7.63 -1.42 -0.08
C ALA A 58 -7.37 -0.88 1.32
N LEU A 59 -8.41 -0.39 2.01
CA LEU A 59 -8.26 0.13 3.37
C LEU A 59 -7.86 -0.99 4.34
N ASN A 60 -8.54 -2.14 4.23
CA ASN A 60 -8.25 -3.32 5.06
C ASN A 60 -6.83 -3.82 4.84
N ALA A 61 -6.40 -3.98 3.58
CA ALA A 61 -5.05 -4.40 3.24
C ALA A 61 -4.01 -3.43 3.82
N GLY A 62 -4.17 -2.12 3.61
CA GLY A 62 -3.28 -1.11 4.16
C GLY A 62 -3.16 -1.17 5.69
N GLN A 63 -4.29 -1.18 6.40
CA GLN A 63 -4.31 -1.19 7.87
C GLN A 63 -3.74 -2.48 8.47
N VAL A 64 -4.11 -3.64 7.93
CA VAL A 64 -3.65 -4.94 8.43
C VAL A 64 -2.15 -5.12 8.20
N PHE A 65 -1.65 -4.84 6.99
CA PHE A 65 -0.22 -4.93 6.70
C PHE A 65 0.56 -3.94 7.56
N ALA A 66 0.12 -2.68 7.68
CA ALA A 66 0.84 -1.64 8.44
C ALA A 66 1.00 -2.02 9.91
N VAL A 67 -0.08 -2.49 10.55
CA VAL A 67 -0.03 -2.88 11.98
C VAL A 67 0.84 -4.12 12.18
N ARG A 68 0.70 -5.14 11.33
CA ARG A 68 1.51 -6.36 11.42
C ARG A 68 2.99 -6.06 11.22
N LEU A 69 3.31 -5.24 10.22
CA LEU A 69 4.67 -4.89 9.88
C LEU A 69 5.32 -4.01 10.96
N ALA A 70 4.60 -3.01 11.48
CA ALA A 70 5.12 -2.18 12.58
C ALA A 70 5.48 -3.01 13.81
N ARG A 71 4.65 -4.01 14.15
CA ARG A 71 4.95 -4.97 15.22
C ARG A 71 6.16 -5.85 14.89
N PHE A 72 6.25 -6.34 13.66
CA PHE A 72 7.39 -7.13 13.20
C PHE A 72 8.69 -6.35 13.33
N ILE A 73 8.75 -5.11 12.80
CA ILE A 73 9.92 -4.24 12.89
C ILE A 73 10.27 -3.95 14.35
N GLY A 74 9.28 -3.56 15.18
CA GLY A 74 9.51 -3.26 16.60
C GLY A 74 10.02 -4.45 17.43
N CYS A 75 9.60 -5.68 17.10
CA CYS A 75 10.12 -6.89 17.73
C CYS A 75 11.49 -7.31 17.18
N THR A 76 11.74 -7.06 15.89
CA THR A 76 12.95 -7.54 15.18
C THR A 76 14.14 -6.59 15.33
N GLN A 77 13.91 -5.27 15.49
CA GLN A 77 14.98 -4.29 15.76
C GLN A 77 15.72 -4.48 17.09
N LYS A 78 15.37 -5.51 17.88
CA LYS A 78 16.23 -6.02 18.96
C LYS A 78 17.41 -6.88 18.46
N ARG A 79 17.51 -7.16 17.15
CA ARG A 79 18.70 -7.78 16.53
C ARG A 79 19.65 -6.70 16.02
N ASN A 80 20.94 -6.90 16.32
CA ASN A 80 22.04 -5.96 16.28
C ASN A 80 22.19 -5.22 14.93
N ILE A 81 22.11 -3.88 14.94
CA ILE A 81 22.16 -3.03 13.73
C ILE A 81 23.58 -2.95 13.14
N ASP A 82 24.62 -3.22 13.94
CA ASP A 82 26.01 -3.00 13.56
C ASP A 82 26.59 -4.04 12.58
N GLY A 83 25.92 -5.18 12.37
CA GLY A 83 26.41 -6.28 11.52
C GLY A 83 25.92 -6.29 10.07
N ASP A 84 24.71 -5.76 9.80
CA ASP A 84 23.99 -6.04 8.55
C ASP A 84 24.32 -5.06 7.41
N ILE A 85 24.74 -3.82 7.71
CA ILE A 85 25.05 -2.82 6.66
C ILE A 85 26.25 -3.26 5.82
N ALA A 86 27.24 -3.92 6.41
CA ALA A 86 28.41 -4.43 5.69
C ALA A 86 28.07 -5.60 4.74
N GLN A 87 27.00 -6.36 5.01
CA GLN A 87 26.58 -7.50 4.20
C GLN A 87 25.72 -7.11 2.99
N LEU A 88 25.05 -5.96 3.03
CA LEU A 88 24.21 -5.44 1.94
C LEU A 88 25.01 -4.76 0.81
N VAL A 89 26.27 -4.41 1.05
CA VAL A 89 27.15 -3.69 0.10
C VAL A 89 28.19 -4.63 -0.54
N ALA A 90 28.26 -5.89 -0.11
CA ALA A 90 29.15 -6.87 -0.71
C ALA A 90 28.63 -7.30 -2.10
N PRO A 91 29.42 -7.16 -3.18
CA PRO A 91 28.98 -7.57 -4.51
C PRO A 91 28.96 -9.09 -4.61
N THR A 92 27.87 -9.65 -5.14
CA THR A 92 27.84 -10.98 -5.75
C THR A 92 28.54 -10.99 -7.10
#